data_AF-A0A8H4PHV9-F1
#
_entry.id   AF-A0A8H4PHV9-F1
#
_cell.length_a   1.000
_cell.length_b   1.000
_cell.length_c   1.000
_cell.angle_alpha   90.00
_cell.angle_beta   90.00
_cell.angle_gamma   90.00
#
_symmetry.space_group_name_H-M   'P 1'
#
loop_
_entity.id
_entity.type
_entity.pdbx_description
1 polymer ?
#
loop_
_entity_poly.entity_id
_entity_poly.type
_entity_poly.pdbx_seq_one_letter_code
_entity_poly.pdbx_strand_id
1 'polypeptide(L)'
;MAPKEQEATPLNPQVDNHDDSDEDDQSFTYVPQRRRRITACRCVGWIIALLTIIFVSAFVGAWISMAYINIDQNCAAHTTRWSPLLDDVKIKYETKLFDGRFMEENAFRKNGSPEADAAWESLGVDYRPGFISYEDGIASGLTDAFVQRADKYGGGFIVNVEGMHHLHCLNLVRKSLWFNYDYYKKMGGHAFKNDGEVFRLHVTHCLDTIRQVLMCNVDTGVLGQVWANQKDPNAFPDFNTKHTCKNYDDIKKWAEKLQAPEADSLPEDYLLSPKEGDVLEFTP
;
A
#
# COMPACT_ATOMS: atom_id res chain seq x y z
N MET A 1 -34.77 5.67 41.17
CA MET A 1 -36.17 5.74 41.63
C MET A 1 -36.62 7.19 41.56
N ALA A 2 -37.29 7.56 40.47
CA ALA A 2 -38.30 8.63 40.50
C ALA A 2 -39.66 7.93 40.64
N PRO A 3 -40.68 8.58 41.19
CA PRO A 3 -41.81 8.99 40.35
C PRO A 3 -42.39 10.37 40.78
N LYS A 4 -42.94 11.19 39.87
CA LYS A 4 -44.34 11.15 39.35
C LYS A 4 -45.36 11.00 40.49
N GLU A 5 -46.44 11.77 40.58
CA GLU A 5 -47.49 12.00 39.57
C GLU A 5 -48.56 12.86 40.28
N GLN A 6 -49.38 13.64 39.56
CA GLN A 6 -50.83 13.51 39.72
C GLN A 6 -51.61 14.32 38.68
N GLU A 7 -52.63 13.62 38.18
CA GLU A 7 -53.60 13.93 37.14
C GLU A 7 -54.93 14.36 37.78
N ALA A 8 -55.75 15.10 37.01
CA ALA A 8 -57.22 15.03 36.91
C ALA A 8 -57.95 16.40 36.88
N THR A 9 -58.38 16.77 35.66
CA THR A 9 -59.75 17.13 35.16
C THR A 9 -60.91 17.42 36.13
N PRO A 10 -62.12 17.84 35.66
CA PRO A 10 -62.58 18.75 34.57
C PRO A 10 -63.56 19.82 35.10
N LEU A 11 -64.15 20.67 34.22
CA LEU A 11 -65.61 20.88 34.05
C LEU A 11 -65.92 22.17 33.25
N ASN A 12 -66.64 22.00 32.14
CA ASN A 12 -67.54 23.00 31.52
C ASN A 12 -68.88 22.92 32.30
N PRO A 13 -69.86 23.87 32.30
CA PRO A 13 -70.64 24.19 31.07
C PRO A 13 -71.50 25.51 31.04
N GLN A 14 -72.22 25.69 29.92
CA GLN A 14 -73.48 26.46 29.67
C GLN A 14 -73.39 28.02 29.60
N VAL A 15 -74.15 28.76 28.78
CA VAL A 15 -75.61 28.75 28.53
C VAL A 15 -75.97 29.44 27.18
N ASP A 16 -77.04 28.92 26.55
CA ASP A 16 -78.03 29.41 25.54
C ASP A 16 -78.31 30.94 25.44
N ASN A 17 -79.02 31.55 24.48
CA ASN A 17 -79.53 31.35 23.10
C ASN A 17 -80.20 32.70 22.71
N HIS A 18 -80.23 33.02 21.39
CA HIS A 18 -81.26 33.82 20.67
C HIS A 18 -81.41 35.33 20.97
N ASP A 19 -81.70 36.24 20.03
CA ASP A 19 -81.94 36.21 18.58
C ASP A 19 -81.89 37.67 18.04
N ASP A 20 -81.85 37.78 16.70
CA ASP A 20 -82.26 38.90 15.83
C ASP A 20 -81.32 40.09 15.46
N SER A 21 -80.85 39.95 14.21
CA SER A 21 -80.95 40.90 13.08
C SER A 21 -79.92 42.03 12.86
N ASP A 22 -79.18 41.80 11.76
CA ASP A 22 -78.85 42.69 10.63
C ASP A 22 -77.95 43.92 10.79
N GLU A 23 -76.71 43.69 10.32
CA GLU A 23 -75.90 44.42 9.33
C GLU A 23 -75.51 45.91 9.49
N ASP A 24 -74.22 46.09 9.20
CA ASP A 24 -73.50 47.27 8.69
C ASP A 24 -72.91 48.34 9.63
N ASP A 25 -71.62 48.10 9.92
CA ASP A 25 -70.47 48.92 9.48
C ASP A 25 -70.20 50.25 10.22
N GLN A 26 -69.12 50.30 11.03
CA GLN A 26 -67.96 51.19 10.80
C GLN A 26 -66.90 51.19 11.91
N SER A 27 -65.67 50.89 11.46
CA SER A 27 -64.36 51.45 11.84
C SER A 27 -63.82 51.32 13.27
N PHE A 28 -62.75 50.52 13.42
CA PHE A 28 -61.83 50.58 14.56
C PHE A 28 -60.45 51.06 14.09
N THR A 29 -59.98 52.16 14.67
CA THR A 29 -58.63 52.73 14.48
C THR A 29 -57.55 51.80 15.06
N TYR A 30 -56.50 51.55 14.27
CA TYR A 30 -55.38 50.65 14.56
C TYR A 30 -54.29 51.30 15.44
N VAL A 31 -53.89 50.63 16.53
CA VAL A 31 -52.67 50.93 17.30
C VAL A 31 -51.56 49.95 16.88
N PRO A 32 -50.37 50.39 16.43
CA PRO A 32 -49.35 49.45 16.00
C PRO A 32 -48.69 48.75 17.19
N GLN A 33 -48.75 47.42 17.21
CA GLN A 33 -47.95 46.56 18.07
C GLN A 33 -46.46 46.69 17.75
N ARG A 34 -45.64 47.05 18.74
CA ARG A 34 -44.18 47.04 18.61
C ARG A 34 -43.56 45.83 19.32
N ARG A 35 -42.85 45.04 18.50
CA ARG A 35 -41.74 44.10 18.79
C ARG A 35 -42.04 42.63 19.14
N ARG A 36 -42.01 41.80 18.09
CA ARG A 36 -41.56 40.38 18.10
C ARG A 36 -40.49 40.07 17.03
N ARG A 37 -39.74 41.07 16.53
CA ARG A 37 -38.74 40.89 15.45
C ARG A 37 -37.37 40.33 15.89
N ILE A 38 -37.04 40.33 17.18
CA ILE A 38 -35.69 39.98 17.67
C ILE A 38 -35.48 38.46 17.78
N THR A 39 -36.52 37.69 18.08
CA THR A 39 -36.44 36.22 18.24
C THR A 39 -36.36 35.48 16.90
N ALA A 40 -37.05 35.94 15.87
CA ALA A 40 -37.05 35.31 14.54
C ALA A 40 -35.66 35.37 13.86
N CYS A 41 -34.92 36.48 13.99
CA CYS A 41 -33.56 36.61 13.45
C CYS A 41 -32.56 35.64 14.11
N ARG A 42 -32.74 35.33 15.40
CA ARG A 42 -31.87 34.38 16.11
C ARG A 42 -32.13 32.94 15.63
N CYS A 43 -33.38 32.55 15.41
CA CYS A 43 -33.73 31.22 14.88
C CYS A 43 -33.20 31.02 13.45
N VAL A 44 -33.30 32.04 12.59
CA VAL A 44 -32.74 31.99 11.22
C VAL A 44 -31.22 31.86 11.26
N GLY A 45 -30.53 32.60 12.15
CA GLY A 45 -29.09 32.47 12.34
C GLY A 45 -28.66 31.06 12.78
N TRP A 46 -29.40 30.43 13.70
CA TRP A 46 -29.13 29.05 14.12
C TRP A 46 -29.39 28.03 13.01
N ILE A 47 -30.44 28.21 12.21
CA ILE A 47 -30.73 27.34 11.07
C ILE A 47 -29.61 27.44 10.02
N ILE A 48 -29.14 28.65 9.70
CA ILE A 48 -28.02 28.86 8.76
C ILE A 48 -26.73 28.24 9.32
N ALA A 49 -26.44 28.43 10.61
CA ALA A 49 -25.28 27.81 11.26
C ALA A 49 -25.35 26.27 11.22
N LEU A 50 -26.53 25.69 11.45
CA LEU A 50 -26.70 24.24 11.40
C LEU A 50 -26.57 23.69 9.97
N LEU A 51 -27.16 24.36 8.97
CA LEU A 51 -27.03 23.99 7.57
C LEU A 51 -25.58 24.10 7.07
N THR A 52 -24.86 25.14 7.48
CA THR A 52 -23.43 25.29 7.14
C THR A 52 -22.58 24.21 7.78
N ILE A 53 -22.82 23.85 9.05
CA ILE A 53 -22.14 22.73 9.71
C ILE A 53 -22.42 21.40 8.98
N ILE A 54 -23.67 21.14 8.60
CA ILE A 54 -24.03 19.92 7.85
C ILE A 54 -23.33 19.90 6.50
N PHE A 55 -23.34 21.00 5.76
CA PHE A 55 -22.69 21.09 4.45
C PHE A 55 -21.18 20.88 4.54
N VAL A 56 -20.52 21.54 5.50
CA VAL A 56 -19.08 21.37 5.75
C VAL A 56 -18.77 19.94 6.17
N SER A 57 -19.57 19.35 7.07
CA SER A 57 -19.37 17.97 7.52
C SER A 57 -19.55 16.95 6.39
N ALA A 58 -20.55 17.15 5.52
CA ALA A 58 -20.76 16.32 4.35
C ALA A 58 -19.62 16.47 3.33
N PHE A 59 -19.12 17.68 3.12
CA PHE A 59 -17.99 17.94 2.23
C PHE A 59 -16.69 17.29 2.75
N VAL A 60 -16.39 17.47 4.04
CA VAL A 60 -15.24 16.85 4.69
C VAL A 60 -15.37 15.33 4.68
N GLY A 61 -16.56 14.79 4.99
CA GLY A 61 -16.83 13.35 4.95
C GLY A 61 -16.66 12.77 3.54
N ALA A 62 -17.14 13.46 2.50
CA ALA A 62 -16.96 13.06 1.11
C ALA A 62 -15.48 13.11 0.69
N TRP A 63 -14.74 14.13 1.10
CA TRP A 63 -13.31 14.27 0.82
C TRP A 63 -12.49 13.15 1.49
N ILE A 64 -12.73 12.88 2.78
CA ILE A 64 -12.10 11.77 3.49
C ILE A 64 -12.46 10.43 2.82
N SER A 65 -13.73 10.21 2.50
CA SER A 65 -14.18 8.99 1.82
C SER A 65 -13.47 8.78 0.48
N MET A 66 -13.35 9.83 -0.35
CA MET A 66 -12.60 9.76 -1.61
C MET A 66 -11.12 9.45 -1.41
N ALA A 67 -10.49 9.98 -0.36
CA ALA A 67 -9.10 9.67 -0.02
C ALA A 67 -8.92 8.18 0.38
N TYR A 68 -9.89 7.60 1.09
CA TYR A 68 -9.87 6.18 1.48
C TYR A 68 -10.24 5.22 0.32
N ILE A 69 -11.07 5.64 -0.64
CA ILE A 69 -11.44 4.81 -1.81
C ILE A 69 -10.22 4.49 -2.69
N ASN A 70 -9.20 5.36 -2.71
CA ASN A 70 -8.01 5.22 -3.54
C ASN A 70 -6.72 5.00 -2.73
N ILE A 71 -6.80 4.47 -1.51
CA ILE A 71 -5.61 4.28 -0.66
C ILE A 71 -4.51 3.48 -1.37
N ASP A 72 -4.86 2.40 -2.07
CA ASP A 72 -3.89 1.56 -2.78
C ASP A 72 -3.18 2.34 -3.89
N GLN A 73 -3.92 3.11 -4.67
CA GLN A 73 -3.34 3.92 -5.75
C GLN A 73 -2.45 5.04 -5.22
N ASN A 74 -2.91 5.74 -4.19
CA ASN A 74 -2.14 6.80 -3.54
C ASN A 74 -0.85 6.23 -2.91
N CYS A 75 -0.94 5.09 -2.22
CA CYS A 75 0.22 4.41 -1.65
C CYS A 75 1.21 3.99 -2.74
N ALA A 76 0.74 3.39 -3.84
CA ALA A 76 1.60 3.00 -4.94
C ALA A 76 2.34 4.22 -5.53
N ALA A 77 1.61 5.28 -5.86
CA ALA A 77 2.18 6.53 -6.39
C ALA A 77 3.19 7.21 -5.45
N HIS A 78 3.03 7.06 -4.13
CA HIS A 78 3.94 7.63 -3.15
C HIS A 78 5.16 6.76 -2.83
N THR A 79 5.11 5.45 -3.08
CA THR A 79 6.14 4.50 -2.64
C THR A 79 7.02 3.99 -3.77
N THR A 80 6.71 4.33 -5.02
CA THR A 80 7.49 3.93 -6.20
C THR A 80 7.78 5.13 -7.10
N ARG A 81 8.62 4.92 -8.13
CA ARG A 81 8.81 5.88 -9.21
C ARG A 81 7.62 5.79 -10.17
N TRP A 82 7.12 6.94 -10.64
CA TRP A 82 6.01 6.95 -11.60
C TRP A 82 6.41 6.26 -12.91
N SER A 83 5.47 5.47 -13.45
CA SER A 83 5.51 4.88 -14.78
C SER A 83 4.07 4.74 -15.29
N PRO A 84 3.86 4.57 -16.61
CA PRO A 84 2.51 4.36 -17.17
C PRO A 84 1.80 3.13 -16.58
N LEU A 85 2.55 2.18 -16.00
CA LEU A 85 1.97 1.04 -15.29
C LEU A 85 1.03 1.48 -14.16
N LEU A 86 1.33 2.56 -13.44
CA LEU A 86 0.47 3.05 -12.36
C LEU A 86 -0.88 3.58 -12.87
N ASP A 87 -0.95 4.03 -14.12
CA ASP A 87 -2.20 4.51 -14.73
C ASP A 87 -2.96 3.35 -15.41
N ASP A 88 -2.24 2.44 -16.05
CA ASP A 88 -2.82 1.31 -16.79
C ASP A 88 -3.31 0.18 -15.87
N VAL A 89 -2.71 0.03 -14.68
CA VAL A 89 -2.98 -1.07 -13.76
C VAL A 89 -3.59 -0.57 -12.46
N LYS A 90 -4.77 -1.10 -12.13
CA LYS A 90 -5.36 -0.89 -10.80
C LYS A 90 -4.63 -1.71 -9.73
N ILE A 91 -3.53 -1.15 -9.21
CA ILE A 91 -2.79 -1.63 -8.03
C ILE A 91 -3.74 -1.87 -6.85
N LYS A 92 -3.55 -3.01 -6.20
CA LYS A 92 -4.26 -3.44 -4.99
C LYS A 92 -3.27 -4.05 -4.02
N TYR A 93 -3.45 -3.78 -2.73
CA TYR A 93 -2.67 -4.44 -1.68
C TYR A 93 -3.49 -5.54 -1.01
N GLU A 94 -2.85 -6.67 -0.76
CA GLU A 94 -3.45 -7.79 -0.03
C GLU A 94 -2.44 -8.40 0.93
N THR A 95 -2.93 -8.84 2.09
CA THR A 95 -2.10 -9.60 3.03
C THR A 95 -1.88 -10.99 2.49
N LYS A 96 -0.62 -11.35 2.25
CA LYS A 96 -0.21 -12.71 1.88
C LYS A 96 0.60 -13.35 3.00
N LEU A 97 0.27 -14.60 3.30
CA LEU A 97 1.16 -15.45 4.10
C LEU A 97 2.30 -15.91 3.19
N PHE A 98 3.55 -15.68 3.62
CA PHE A 98 4.71 -16.20 2.92
C PHE A 98 4.90 -17.68 3.21
N ASP A 99 5.23 -18.45 2.17
CA ASP A 99 5.65 -19.84 2.32
C ASP A 99 7.11 -19.86 2.79
N GLY A 100 7.29 -19.77 4.11
CA GLY A 100 8.59 -19.71 4.77
C GLY A 100 9.01 -21.01 5.47
N ARG A 101 8.33 -22.14 5.23
CA ARG A 101 8.61 -23.42 5.90
C ARG A 101 10.05 -23.85 5.60
N PHE A 102 10.88 -24.03 6.61
CA PHE A 102 12.31 -24.23 6.39
C PHE A 102 12.63 -25.60 5.76
N MET A 103 12.05 -26.68 6.29
CA MET A 103 12.37 -28.05 5.85
C MET A 103 11.58 -28.51 4.61
N GLU A 104 10.51 -27.82 4.24
CA GLU A 104 9.64 -28.21 3.13
C GLU A 104 9.90 -27.34 1.90
N GLU A 105 10.24 -27.97 0.76
CA GLU A 105 10.52 -27.25 -0.48
C GLU A 105 9.27 -27.06 -1.35
N ASN A 106 9.12 -25.85 -1.89
CA ASN A 106 8.22 -25.58 -3.01
C ASN A 106 8.97 -25.66 -4.36
N ALA A 107 8.24 -25.45 -5.47
CA ALA A 107 8.78 -25.54 -6.83
C ALA A 107 9.98 -24.60 -7.10
N PHE A 108 10.04 -23.44 -6.43
CA PHE A 108 11.10 -22.44 -6.63
C PHE A 108 12.41 -22.79 -5.90
N ARG A 109 12.34 -23.75 -4.96
CA ARG A 109 13.45 -24.15 -4.08
C ARG A 109 14.13 -25.45 -4.50
N LYS A 110 13.61 -26.10 -5.53
CA LYS A 110 14.20 -27.32 -6.10
C LYS A 110 15.59 -27.06 -6.66
N ASN A 111 16.40 -28.12 -6.69
CA ASN A 111 17.68 -28.12 -7.39
C ASN A 111 17.49 -27.81 -8.89
N GLY A 112 18.58 -27.43 -9.57
CA GLY A 112 18.56 -27.14 -11.00
C GLY A 112 17.90 -28.27 -11.80
N SER A 113 16.72 -27.97 -12.34
CA SER A 113 15.88 -28.91 -13.08
C SER A 113 14.96 -28.11 -14.02
N PRO A 114 14.42 -28.76 -15.08
CA PRO A 114 13.44 -28.11 -15.96
C PRO A 114 12.19 -27.61 -15.22
N GLU A 115 11.77 -28.30 -14.15
CA GLU A 115 10.64 -27.88 -13.32
C GLU A 115 10.96 -26.59 -12.56
N ALA A 116 12.13 -26.51 -11.94
CA ALA A 116 12.58 -25.30 -11.24
C ALA A 116 12.72 -24.15 -12.23
N ASP A 117 13.35 -24.37 -13.38
CA ASP A 117 13.53 -23.34 -14.39
C ASP A 117 12.18 -22.83 -14.93
N ALA A 118 11.24 -23.72 -15.26
CA ALA A 118 9.89 -23.35 -15.68
C ALA A 118 9.13 -22.55 -14.60
N ALA A 119 9.28 -22.93 -13.32
CA ALA A 119 8.69 -22.17 -12.22
C ALA A 119 9.23 -20.73 -12.19
N TRP A 120 10.56 -20.56 -12.27
CA TRP A 120 11.17 -19.23 -12.30
C TRP A 120 10.81 -18.42 -13.57
N GLU A 121 10.78 -19.06 -14.74
CA GLU A 121 10.35 -18.45 -16.01
C GLU A 121 8.92 -17.90 -15.93
N SER A 122 8.02 -18.60 -15.23
CA SER A 122 6.63 -18.16 -15.02
C SER A 122 6.49 -16.83 -14.28
N LEU A 123 7.55 -16.36 -13.61
CA LEU A 123 7.58 -15.08 -12.90
C LEU A 123 7.94 -13.89 -13.80
N GLY A 124 8.18 -14.11 -15.10
CA GLY A 124 8.55 -13.06 -16.04
C GLY A 124 10.02 -12.66 -16.03
N VAL A 125 10.89 -13.52 -15.47
CA VAL A 125 12.34 -13.29 -15.36
C VAL A 125 13.05 -13.13 -16.71
N ASP A 126 12.44 -13.57 -17.81
CA ASP A 126 13.00 -13.46 -19.16
C ASP A 126 12.08 -12.67 -20.12
N TYR A 127 11.24 -11.77 -19.56
CA TYR A 127 10.42 -10.88 -20.37
C TYR A 127 11.28 -9.91 -21.18
N ARG A 128 10.94 -9.82 -22.47
CA ARG A 128 11.60 -8.92 -23.42
C ARG A 128 11.25 -7.46 -23.11
N PRO A 129 12.12 -6.51 -23.51
CA PRO A 129 11.79 -5.09 -23.43
C PRO A 129 10.52 -4.76 -24.20
N GLY A 130 9.72 -3.87 -23.64
CA GLY A 130 8.55 -3.26 -24.26
C GLY A 130 8.85 -1.85 -24.78
N PHE A 131 7.79 -1.14 -25.14
CA PHE A 131 7.86 0.26 -25.59
C PHE A 131 6.85 1.10 -24.81
N ILE A 132 7.24 2.31 -24.43
CA ILE A 132 6.35 3.35 -23.88
C ILE A 132 6.43 4.60 -24.76
N SER A 133 5.41 5.47 -24.67
CA SER A 133 5.42 6.72 -25.43
C SER A 133 6.61 7.60 -25.03
N TYR A 134 6.91 8.59 -25.87
CA TYR A 134 7.96 9.55 -25.55
C TYR A 134 7.61 10.32 -24.27
N GLU A 135 6.36 10.76 -24.16
CA GLU A 135 5.82 11.50 -23.02
C GLU A 135 5.91 10.68 -21.72
N ASP A 136 5.52 9.41 -21.76
CA ASP A 136 5.61 8.50 -20.62
C ASP A 136 7.07 8.26 -20.22
N GLY A 137 7.98 8.10 -21.19
CA GLY A 137 9.40 7.93 -20.89
C GLY A 137 9.99 9.13 -20.16
N ILE A 138 9.71 10.34 -20.62
CA ILE A 138 10.15 11.57 -19.94
C ILE A 138 9.55 11.66 -18.54
N ALA A 139 8.26 11.37 -18.37
CA ALA A 139 7.61 11.39 -17.07
C ALA A 139 8.16 10.32 -16.10
N SER A 140 8.55 9.15 -16.61
CA SER A 140 9.26 8.10 -15.87
C SER A 140 10.69 8.50 -15.48
N GLY A 141 11.27 9.52 -16.12
CA GLY A 141 12.60 10.06 -15.83
C GLY A 141 13.69 9.63 -16.81
N LEU A 142 13.30 9.10 -17.98
CA LEU A 142 14.19 8.91 -19.12
C LEU A 142 14.48 10.28 -19.78
N THR A 143 15.48 10.30 -20.66
CA THR A 143 15.88 11.51 -21.40
C THR A 143 16.07 11.19 -22.88
N ASP A 144 16.19 12.20 -23.72
CA ASP A 144 16.41 12.04 -25.18
C ASP A 144 17.62 11.19 -25.54
N ALA A 145 18.61 11.06 -24.64
CA ALA A 145 19.79 10.24 -24.84
C ALA A 145 19.52 8.72 -24.78
N PHE A 146 18.37 8.32 -24.24
CA PHE A 146 17.96 6.92 -24.19
C PHE A 146 17.57 6.41 -25.58
N VAL A 147 17.75 5.12 -25.79
CA VAL A 147 17.45 4.42 -27.03
C VAL A 147 15.94 4.48 -27.29
N GLN A 148 15.59 4.92 -28.49
CA GLN A 148 14.21 5.07 -28.94
C GLN A 148 13.95 4.23 -30.19
N ARG A 149 12.73 3.74 -30.32
CA ARG A 149 12.23 3.11 -31.54
C ARG A 149 12.02 4.18 -32.61
N ALA A 150 12.42 3.90 -33.85
CA ALA A 150 12.25 4.85 -34.94
C ALA A 150 10.77 5.22 -35.19
N ASP A 151 10.51 6.48 -35.55
CA ASP A 151 9.17 7.05 -35.73
C ASP A 151 8.28 6.26 -36.70
N LYS A 152 8.86 5.74 -37.79
CA LYS A 152 8.13 4.92 -38.77
C LYS A 152 7.55 3.61 -38.19
N TYR A 153 8.00 3.22 -36.99
CA TYR A 153 7.48 2.08 -36.23
C TYR A 153 6.71 2.51 -34.98
N GLY A 154 6.35 3.79 -34.86
CA GLY A 154 5.53 4.34 -33.78
C GLY A 154 6.28 5.03 -32.65
N GLY A 155 7.60 5.26 -32.79
CA GLY A 155 8.37 6.05 -31.81
C GLY A 155 8.46 5.43 -30.41
N GLY A 156 9.00 6.18 -29.45
CA GLY A 156 8.96 5.85 -28.03
C GLY A 156 10.20 5.13 -27.49
N PHE A 157 10.29 5.04 -26.16
CA PHE A 157 11.44 4.46 -25.46
C PHE A 157 11.33 2.95 -25.35
N ILE A 158 12.48 2.26 -25.44
CA ILE A 158 12.60 0.83 -25.17
C ILE A 158 12.86 0.64 -23.68
N VAL A 159 11.99 -0.11 -23.00
CA VAL A 159 12.04 -0.22 -21.54
C VAL A 159 11.76 -1.64 -21.02
N ASN A 160 12.28 -1.94 -19.84
CA ASN A 160 11.90 -3.09 -19.02
C ASN A 160 11.25 -2.61 -17.73
N VAL A 161 10.35 -3.42 -17.15
CA VAL A 161 9.77 -3.17 -15.83
C VAL A 161 10.78 -3.59 -14.75
N GLU A 162 11.08 -2.71 -13.81
CA GLU A 162 12.11 -2.88 -12.78
C GLU A 162 11.88 -4.15 -11.95
N GLY A 163 10.65 -4.42 -11.52
CA GLY A 163 10.32 -5.60 -10.73
C GLY A 163 10.65 -6.93 -11.45
N MET A 164 10.49 -6.98 -12.77
CA MET A 164 10.86 -8.18 -13.55
C MET A 164 12.38 -8.31 -13.65
N HIS A 165 13.09 -7.18 -13.80
CA HIS A 165 14.55 -7.16 -13.79
C HIS A 165 15.12 -7.59 -12.43
N HIS A 166 14.54 -7.17 -11.31
CA HIS A 166 14.94 -7.65 -9.98
C HIS A 166 14.83 -9.18 -9.85
N LEU A 167 13.72 -9.76 -10.34
CA LEU A 167 13.53 -11.22 -10.33
C LEU A 167 14.49 -11.93 -11.29
N HIS A 168 14.78 -11.34 -12.46
CA HIS A 168 15.81 -11.81 -13.39
C HIS A 168 17.18 -11.90 -12.70
N CYS A 169 17.61 -10.83 -12.04
CA CYS A 169 18.87 -10.79 -11.28
C CYS A 169 18.91 -11.86 -10.19
N LEU A 170 17.82 -12.05 -9.45
CA LEU A 170 17.74 -13.07 -8.42
C LEU A 170 17.85 -14.50 -9.00
N ASN A 171 17.24 -14.76 -10.15
CA ASN A 171 17.37 -16.03 -10.86
C ASN A 171 18.79 -16.27 -11.37
N LEU A 172 19.48 -15.22 -11.83
CA LEU A 172 20.89 -15.32 -12.21
C LEU A 172 21.76 -15.67 -10.99
N VAL A 173 21.52 -15.02 -9.85
CA VAL A 173 22.20 -15.33 -8.57
C VAL A 173 21.98 -16.78 -8.16
N ARG A 174 20.75 -17.28 -8.21
CA ARG A 174 20.41 -18.69 -7.96
C ARG A 174 21.28 -19.64 -8.78
N LYS A 175 21.55 -19.29 -10.04
CA LYS A 175 22.29 -20.12 -10.99
C LYS A 175 23.83 -20.03 -10.83
N SER A 176 24.41 -19.09 -10.04
CA SER A 176 25.83 -18.69 -10.28
C SER A 176 26.79 -18.42 -9.10
N LEU A 177 26.38 -18.29 -7.83
CA LEU A 177 27.28 -17.81 -6.74
C LEU A 177 28.22 -18.86 -6.10
N TRP A 178 29.06 -19.57 -6.87
CA TRP A 178 29.96 -20.60 -6.32
C TRP A 178 31.34 -20.08 -5.85
N PHE A 179 31.86 -18.99 -6.42
CA PHE A 179 33.25 -18.53 -6.21
C PHE A 179 33.58 -18.03 -4.79
N ASN A 180 32.58 -17.69 -3.99
CA ASN A 180 32.76 -17.26 -2.60
C ASN A 180 32.66 -18.41 -1.59
N TYR A 181 32.14 -19.57 -2.01
CA TYR A 181 31.69 -20.62 -1.10
C TYR A 181 32.82 -21.14 -0.19
N ASP A 182 33.96 -21.52 -0.75
CA ASP A 182 35.07 -22.11 0.02
C ASP A 182 35.61 -21.18 1.11
N TYR A 183 35.62 -19.88 0.86
CA TYR A 183 36.09 -18.89 1.82
C TYR A 183 35.15 -18.80 3.03
N TYR A 184 33.85 -18.62 2.79
CA TYR A 184 32.87 -18.52 3.87
C TYR A 184 32.64 -19.85 4.58
N LYS A 185 32.76 -20.98 3.87
CA LYS A 185 32.68 -22.31 4.48
C LYS A 185 33.82 -22.54 5.48
N LYS A 186 35.04 -22.11 5.16
CA LYS A 186 36.19 -22.18 6.08
C LYS A 186 36.02 -21.30 7.33
N MET A 187 35.32 -20.16 7.23
CA MET A 187 35.06 -19.29 8.37
C MET A 187 34.02 -19.87 9.35
N GLY A 188 33.14 -20.77 8.89
CA GLY A 188 32.23 -21.51 9.78
C GLY A 188 31.23 -20.64 10.56
N GLY A 189 30.87 -19.46 10.05
CA GLY A 189 29.89 -18.55 10.67
C GLY A 189 28.46 -18.80 10.19
N HIS A 190 27.46 -18.53 11.04
CA HIS A 190 26.03 -18.59 10.69
C HIS A 190 25.65 -19.87 9.93
N ALA A 191 24.98 -19.75 8.78
CA ALA A 191 24.57 -20.86 7.92
C ALA A 191 25.73 -21.77 7.50
N PHE A 192 26.96 -21.25 7.41
CA PHE A 192 28.15 -22.02 6.99
C PHE A 192 28.64 -23.03 8.05
N LYS A 193 28.06 -23.02 9.26
CA LYS A 193 28.20 -24.12 10.24
C LYS A 193 27.53 -25.41 9.75
N ASN A 194 26.51 -25.29 8.90
CA ASN A 194 25.78 -26.43 8.37
C ASN A 194 26.51 -27.04 7.17
N ASP A 195 26.27 -28.33 6.94
CA ASP A 195 26.82 -29.10 5.81
C ASP A 195 25.71 -29.71 4.96
N GLY A 196 26.09 -30.10 3.73
CA GLY A 196 25.25 -30.86 2.82
C GLY A 196 23.85 -30.28 2.65
N GLU A 197 22.84 -31.09 3.00
CA GLU A 197 21.44 -30.80 2.73
C GLU A 197 20.88 -29.64 3.57
N VAL A 198 21.32 -29.50 4.83
CA VAL A 198 20.86 -28.41 5.70
C VAL A 198 21.35 -27.06 5.19
N PHE A 199 22.60 -26.99 4.71
CA PHE A 199 23.13 -25.78 4.08
C PHE A 199 22.34 -25.44 2.80
N ARG A 200 22.07 -26.45 1.97
CA ARG A 200 21.28 -26.30 0.74
C ARG A 200 19.89 -25.74 1.04
N LEU A 201 19.17 -26.33 1.99
CA LEU A 201 17.84 -25.88 2.42
C LEU A 201 17.87 -24.45 2.96
N HIS A 202 18.89 -24.07 3.71
CA HIS A 202 19.06 -22.71 4.21
C HIS A 202 19.21 -21.71 3.07
N VAL A 203 20.10 -21.98 2.11
CA VAL A 203 20.35 -21.08 0.97
C VAL A 203 19.10 -20.96 0.09
N THR A 204 18.43 -22.06 -0.23
CA THR A 204 17.21 -22.02 -1.06
C THR A 204 16.05 -21.36 -0.33
N HIS A 205 15.93 -21.53 0.98
CA HIS A 205 14.95 -20.81 1.82
C HIS A 205 15.19 -19.29 1.80
N CYS A 206 16.43 -18.84 1.99
CA CYS A 206 16.78 -17.42 1.93
C CYS A 206 16.49 -16.82 0.55
N LEU A 207 16.87 -17.52 -0.52
CA LEU A 207 16.61 -17.10 -1.89
C LEU A 207 15.10 -16.96 -2.15
N ASP A 208 14.31 -17.94 -1.70
CA ASP A 208 12.85 -17.93 -1.88
C ASP A 208 12.17 -16.84 -1.05
N THR A 209 12.69 -16.54 0.15
CA THR A 209 12.20 -15.41 0.96
C THR A 209 12.44 -14.09 0.25
N ILE A 210 13.63 -13.89 -0.34
CA ILE A 210 13.92 -12.68 -1.12
C ILE A 210 13.00 -12.60 -2.35
N ARG A 211 12.79 -13.71 -3.06
CA ARG A 211 11.85 -13.77 -4.20
C ARG A 211 10.45 -13.33 -3.79
N GLN A 212 9.94 -13.85 -2.67
CA GLN A 212 8.62 -13.48 -2.14
C GLN A 212 8.54 -11.99 -1.77
N VAL A 213 9.60 -11.41 -1.17
CA VAL A 213 9.66 -9.97 -0.87
C VAL A 213 9.65 -9.13 -2.15
N LEU A 214 10.41 -9.52 -3.18
CA LEU A 214 10.46 -8.82 -4.47
C LEU A 214 9.11 -8.87 -5.21
N MET A 215 8.37 -9.97 -5.09
CA MET A 215 7.01 -10.06 -5.65
C MET A 215 6.00 -9.24 -4.83
N CYS A 216 6.12 -9.27 -3.50
CA CYS A 216 5.24 -8.54 -2.59
C CYS A 216 5.44 -7.01 -2.69
N ASN A 217 6.65 -6.58 -3.07
CA ASN A 217 7.02 -5.17 -3.26
C ASN A 217 7.55 -4.96 -4.67
N VAL A 218 6.80 -5.47 -5.66
CA VAL A 218 7.20 -5.39 -7.07
C VAL A 218 7.41 -3.93 -7.48
N ASP A 219 8.61 -3.61 -7.97
CA ASP A 219 8.92 -2.26 -8.45
C ASP A 219 8.21 -2.04 -9.80
N THR A 220 7.28 -1.08 -9.80
CA THR A 220 6.47 -0.71 -10.96
C THR A 220 7.15 0.31 -11.87
N GLY A 221 8.34 0.78 -11.50
CA GLY A 221 9.18 1.63 -12.33
C GLY A 221 9.65 0.93 -13.62
N VAL A 222 10.26 1.72 -14.49
CA VAL A 222 10.84 1.24 -15.75
C VAL A 222 12.28 1.67 -15.88
N LEU A 223 13.11 0.80 -16.46
CA LEU A 223 14.48 1.09 -16.85
C LEU A 223 14.60 1.10 -18.37
N GLY A 224 15.30 2.10 -18.90
CA GLY A 224 15.52 2.25 -20.33
C GLY A 224 16.88 1.70 -20.78
N GLN A 225 17.15 1.82 -22.07
CA GLN A 225 18.46 1.52 -22.65
C GLN A 225 19.19 2.78 -23.06
N VAL A 226 20.51 2.79 -22.92
CA VAL A 226 21.41 3.86 -23.38
C VAL A 226 22.33 3.33 -24.47
N TRP A 227 22.92 4.24 -25.24
CA TRP A 227 23.97 3.90 -26.20
C TRP A 227 25.29 3.67 -25.47
N ALA A 228 25.74 2.42 -25.41
CA ALA A 228 27.06 2.03 -24.96
C ALA A 228 28.05 2.01 -26.13
N ASN A 229 29.35 2.02 -25.80
CA ASN A 229 30.46 1.94 -26.76
C ASN A 229 30.51 3.09 -27.78
N GLN A 230 31.42 4.04 -27.57
CA GLN A 230 31.56 5.23 -28.43
C GLN A 230 31.96 4.93 -29.89
N LYS A 231 32.66 3.81 -30.14
CA LYS A 231 33.17 3.48 -31.49
C LYS A 231 32.20 2.65 -32.31
N ASP A 232 31.40 1.83 -31.64
CA ASP A 232 30.39 0.96 -32.24
C ASP A 232 29.16 0.97 -31.34
N PRO A 233 28.28 1.98 -31.47
CA PRO A 233 27.17 2.18 -30.57
C PRO A 233 26.21 1.00 -30.54
N ASN A 234 26.02 0.42 -29.37
CA ASN A 234 25.06 -0.65 -29.14
C ASN A 234 24.17 -0.30 -27.94
N ALA A 235 22.90 -0.68 -28.01
CA ALA A 235 21.98 -0.47 -26.91
C ALA A 235 22.38 -1.34 -25.70
N PHE A 236 22.33 -0.77 -24.50
CA PHE A 236 22.58 -1.47 -23.25
C PHE A 236 21.63 -0.95 -22.16
N PRO A 237 21.04 -1.80 -21.31
CA PRO A 237 20.19 -1.34 -20.21
C PRO A 237 20.96 -0.41 -19.25
N ASP A 238 20.34 0.73 -18.90
CA ASP A 238 20.87 1.59 -17.85
C ASP A 238 20.25 1.20 -16.51
N PHE A 239 21.06 0.59 -15.64
CA PHE A 239 20.62 0.17 -14.32
C PHE A 239 20.75 1.27 -13.26
N ASN A 240 21.22 2.47 -13.63
CA ASN A 240 21.36 3.60 -12.71
C ASN A 240 20.05 4.42 -12.64
N THR A 241 19.00 3.81 -12.13
CA THR A 241 17.66 4.40 -12.06
C THR A 241 17.37 5.00 -10.67
N LYS A 242 16.34 5.85 -10.59
CA LYS A 242 15.94 6.51 -9.34
C LYS A 242 14.79 5.75 -8.69
N HIS A 243 14.94 5.42 -7.41
CA HIS A 243 13.92 4.74 -6.63
C HIS A 243 13.46 5.55 -5.42
N THR A 244 12.25 5.26 -4.93
CA THR A 244 11.72 5.78 -3.67
C THR A 244 12.02 4.80 -2.56
N CYS A 245 12.94 5.14 -1.66
CA CYS A 245 13.40 4.27 -0.59
C CYS A 245 12.88 4.71 0.79
N LYS A 246 12.70 3.75 1.69
CA LYS A 246 12.50 4.02 3.12
C LYS A 246 13.79 4.56 3.74
N ASN A 247 13.69 5.21 4.90
CA ASN A 247 14.84 5.71 5.68
C ASN A 247 15.66 4.56 6.30
N TYR A 248 16.42 3.86 5.45
CA TYR A 248 17.15 2.63 5.79
C TYR A 248 18.02 2.79 7.03
N ASP A 249 18.76 3.89 7.15
CA ASP A 249 19.69 4.09 8.27
C ASP A 249 18.99 4.20 9.62
N ASP A 250 17.81 4.83 9.67
CA ASP A 250 17.04 4.95 10.91
C ASP A 250 16.43 3.60 11.30
N ILE A 251 15.90 2.87 10.32
CA ILE A 251 15.37 1.52 10.52
C ILE A 251 16.48 0.59 11.01
N LYS A 252 17.68 0.65 10.41
CA LYS A 252 18.85 -0.11 10.82
C LYS A 252 19.25 0.21 12.27
N LYS A 253 19.35 1.50 12.63
CA LYS A 253 19.67 1.93 14.00
C LYS A 253 18.61 1.48 15.02
N TRP A 254 17.34 1.45 14.62
CA TRP A 254 16.28 0.92 15.47
C TRP A 254 16.46 -0.59 15.70
N ALA A 255 16.74 -1.36 14.64
CA ALA A 255 16.98 -2.80 14.73
C ALA A 255 18.23 -3.16 15.55
N GLU A 256 19.31 -2.38 15.44
CA GLU A 256 20.53 -2.53 16.24
C GLU A 256 20.24 -2.44 17.75
N LYS A 257 19.37 -1.49 18.15
CA LYS A 257 18.98 -1.32 19.56
C LYS A 257 18.04 -2.40 20.09
N LEU A 258 17.40 -3.16 19.21
CA LEU A 258 16.44 -4.21 19.56
C LEU A 258 17.13 -5.56 19.86
N GLN A 259 18.43 -5.68 19.56
CA GLN A 259 19.15 -6.95 19.70
C GLN A 259 19.09 -7.47 21.14
N ALA A 260 18.81 -8.77 21.27
CA ALA A 260 18.96 -9.48 22.53
C ALA A 260 20.46 -9.54 22.90
N PRO A 261 20.79 -9.74 24.19
CA PRO A 261 22.16 -10.02 24.59
C PRO A 261 22.72 -11.25 23.86
N GLU A 262 24.05 -11.33 23.78
CA GLU A 262 24.74 -12.48 23.19
C GLU A 262 24.31 -13.78 23.89
N ALA A 263 24.10 -14.83 23.11
CA ALA A 263 23.51 -16.07 23.60
C ALA A 263 24.32 -16.73 24.73
N ASP A 264 25.64 -16.55 24.73
CA ASP A 264 26.56 -17.05 25.76
C ASP A 264 26.45 -16.31 27.10
N SER A 265 25.83 -15.13 27.11
CA SER A 265 25.60 -14.32 28.31
C SER A 265 24.25 -14.58 28.99
N LEU A 266 23.38 -15.38 28.37
CA LEU A 266 22.02 -15.63 28.85
C LEU A 266 21.97 -16.81 29.84
N PRO A 267 21.14 -16.72 30.91
CA PRO A 267 20.91 -17.85 31.81
C PRO A 267 20.10 -18.97 31.12
N GLU A 268 20.20 -20.20 31.63
CA GLU A 268 19.54 -21.38 31.04
C GLU A 268 18.00 -21.26 31.00
N ASP A 269 17.40 -20.53 31.93
CA ASP A 269 15.95 -20.30 32.05
C ASP A 269 15.49 -18.97 31.41
N TYR A 270 16.31 -18.37 30.55
CA TYR A 270 15.99 -17.11 29.88
C TYR A 270 14.75 -17.20 28.98
N LEU A 271 14.53 -18.36 28.34
CA LEU A 271 13.41 -18.60 27.44
C LEU A 271 12.28 -19.34 28.16
N LEU A 272 11.03 -18.94 27.87
CA LEU A 272 9.86 -19.71 28.30
C LEU A 272 9.82 -21.05 27.59
N SER A 273 9.47 -22.11 28.33
CA SER A 273 9.21 -23.43 27.75
C SER A 273 8.01 -23.38 26.78
N PRO A 274 8.06 -24.13 25.67
CA PRO A 274 6.96 -24.20 24.72
C PRO A 274 5.72 -24.83 25.37
N LYS A 275 4.54 -24.34 24.99
CA LYS A 275 3.26 -24.98 25.33
C LYS A 275 2.93 -26.10 24.36
N GLU A 276 1.96 -26.92 24.72
CA GLU A 276 1.44 -27.96 23.83
C GLU A 276 0.93 -27.33 22.53
N GLY A 277 1.49 -27.77 21.40
CA GLY A 277 1.17 -27.26 20.07
C GLY A 277 1.99 -26.07 19.58
N ASP A 278 2.89 -25.49 20.38
CA ASP A 278 3.74 -24.36 19.95
C ASP A 278 4.87 -24.79 19.00
N VAL A 279 5.23 -26.07 19.00
CA VAL A 279 6.35 -26.61 18.21
C VAL A 279 5.87 -26.92 16.79
N LEU A 280 6.44 -26.22 15.81
CA LEU A 280 6.14 -26.41 14.39
C LEU A 280 6.94 -27.58 13.82
N GLU A 281 6.23 -28.62 13.35
CA GLU A 281 6.81 -29.89 12.87
C GLU A 281 7.87 -29.76 11.76
N PHE A 282 7.81 -28.69 10.95
CA PHE A 282 8.71 -28.46 9.80
C PHE A 282 9.71 -27.31 9.99
N THR A 283 9.95 -26.92 11.24
CA THR A 283 10.93 -25.89 11.63
C THR A 283 12.02 -26.54 12.50
N PRO A 284 13.29 -26.48 12.10
CA PRO A 284 14.39 -27.11 12.84
C PRO A 284 14.68 -26.43 14.18
#